data_AF-A0A8S9B963-F1
#
_entry.id   AF-A0A8S9B963-F1
#
_cell.length_a   1.000
_cell.length_b   1.000
_cell.length_c   1.000
_cell.angle_alpha   90.00
_cell.angle_beta   90.00
_cell.angle_gamma   90.00
#
_symmetry.space_group_name_H-M   'P 1'
#
loop_
_entity.id
_entity.type
_entity.pdbx_description
1 polymer ?
#
loop_
_entity_poly.entity_id
_entity_poly.type
_entity_poly.pdbx_seq_one_letter_code
_entity_poly.pdbx_strand_id
1 'polypeptide(L)'
;MWNLSGDSQAGGDLQLQQQQEEQREQELASSFWADVLQGGGTMMKHTTNSRGSALRILDEVLENSQRRHKNMVLAIQREMVDLHLPVVETTAGRHINQDLTNLRDQLQAELAQTRKEIREAQEKHDEETARYLKGIEQDFRLKLQTSEAENQELRLSLEEVYRKMEEKVVKALEQMNTETKAAIEAKEDELRDMESSTLYIAEEVRKAQRAAEQRADLQESERKKKEMQEMKAEYEKMLRDMKAEIAALKLNKEKKESTGKKVLSSLASGTASGLASGIASAVLPGKLSFFDNLMGSPFA
;
A
#
# COMPACT_ATOMS: atom_id res chain seq x y z
N MET A 1 58.22 14.12 -8.91
CA MET A 1 57.21 14.72 -9.80
C MET A 1 56.17 13.65 -10.10
N TRP A 2 55.01 13.73 -9.47
CA TRP A 2 53.84 12.92 -9.83
C TRP A 2 52.63 13.87 -9.87
N ASN A 3 51.94 13.85 -11.02
CA ASN A 3 50.87 14.76 -11.41
C ASN A 3 49.64 14.65 -10.49
N LEU A 4 49.22 15.79 -9.93
CA LEU A 4 47.87 16.04 -9.43
C LEU A 4 47.07 16.70 -10.56
N SER A 5 46.37 15.92 -11.38
CA SER A 5 45.51 16.46 -12.44
C SER A 5 44.18 15.71 -12.61
N GLY A 6 43.73 14.95 -11.59
CA GLY A 6 42.50 14.15 -11.66
C GLY A 6 41.22 14.85 -11.20
N ASP A 7 41.29 15.84 -10.31
CA ASP A 7 40.10 16.36 -9.62
C ASP A 7 39.39 17.52 -10.34
N SER A 8 39.97 18.08 -11.41
CA SER A 8 39.38 19.24 -12.11
C SER A 8 38.39 18.87 -13.22
N GLN A 9 38.37 17.61 -13.70
CA GLN A 9 37.45 17.21 -14.78
C GLN A 9 36.07 16.79 -14.25
N ALA A 10 36.00 16.11 -13.10
CA ALA A 10 34.74 15.63 -12.54
C ALA A 10 33.76 16.75 -12.13
N GLY A 11 34.28 17.90 -11.67
CA GLY A 11 33.45 19.06 -11.33
C GLY A 11 32.90 19.80 -12.56
N GLY A 12 33.66 19.83 -13.65
CA GLY A 12 33.23 20.45 -14.91
C GLY A 12 32.12 19.64 -15.60
N ASP A 13 32.23 18.32 -15.59
CA ASP A 13 31.26 17.42 -16.23
C ASP A 13 29.89 17.44 -15.53
N LEU A 14 29.86 17.51 -14.19
CA LEU A 14 28.64 17.66 -13.40
C LEU A 14 27.92 19.00 -13.67
N GLN A 15 28.68 20.07 -13.87
CA GLN A 15 28.14 21.40 -14.11
C GLN A 15 27.61 21.56 -15.54
N LEU A 16 28.28 20.93 -16.52
CA LEU A 16 27.81 20.80 -17.89
C LEU A 16 26.51 19.98 -17.98
N GLN A 17 26.42 18.90 -17.21
CA GLN A 17 25.21 18.06 -17.18
C GLN A 17 24.00 18.81 -16.59
N GLN A 18 24.19 19.58 -15.52
CA GLN A 18 23.11 20.41 -14.95
C GLN A 18 22.61 21.47 -15.94
N GLN A 19 23.52 22.13 -16.66
CA GLN A 19 23.13 23.10 -17.69
C GLN A 19 22.34 22.45 -18.84
N GLN A 20 22.72 21.25 -19.27
CA GLN A 20 21.99 20.52 -20.30
C GLN A 20 20.58 20.11 -19.82
N GLU A 21 20.45 19.70 -18.56
CA GLU A 21 19.15 19.39 -17.97
C GLU A 21 18.24 20.62 -17.89
N GLU A 22 18.77 21.77 -17.47
CA GLU A 22 18.03 23.02 -17.38
C GLU A 22 17.58 23.52 -18.77
N GLN A 23 18.45 23.46 -19.77
CA GLN A 23 18.11 23.81 -21.14
C GLN A 23 17.00 22.91 -21.69
N ARG A 24 17.08 21.61 -21.42
CA ARG A 24 16.05 20.66 -21.84
C ARG A 24 14.73 20.87 -21.11
N GLU A 25 14.76 21.20 -19.82
CA GLU A 25 13.55 21.53 -19.05
C GLU A 25 12.88 22.80 -19.60
N GLN A 26 13.66 23.81 -19.96
CA GLN A 26 13.15 25.02 -20.61
C GLN A 26 12.56 24.74 -21.99
N GLU A 27 13.23 23.94 -22.82
CA GLU A 27 12.72 23.54 -24.14
C GLU A 27 11.40 22.76 -24.01
N LEU A 28 11.32 21.84 -23.03
CA LEU A 28 10.10 21.10 -22.74
C LEU A 28 8.97 22.04 -22.33
N ALA A 29 9.25 23.02 -21.45
CA ALA A 29 8.25 23.99 -21.01
C ALA A 29 7.81 24.94 -22.15
N SER A 30 8.74 25.40 -22.99
CA SER A 30 8.46 26.40 -24.02
C SER A 30 7.88 25.85 -25.31
N SER A 31 8.21 24.60 -25.66
CA SER A 31 7.91 24.04 -27.00
C SER A 31 6.96 22.86 -26.94
N PHE A 32 7.10 21.97 -25.95
CA PHE A 32 6.32 20.73 -25.89
C PHE A 32 5.10 20.85 -24.97
N TRP A 33 5.23 21.54 -23.84
CA TRP A 33 4.19 21.69 -22.84
C TRP A 33 3.58 23.09 -22.78
N ALA A 34 3.92 23.98 -23.72
CA ALA A 34 3.45 25.37 -23.72
C ALA A 34 1.93 25.48 -23.63
N ASP A 35 1.20 24.72 -24.45
CA ASP A 35 -0.27 24.71 -24.45
C ASP A 35 -0.84 24.18 -23.13
N VAL A 36 -0.18 23.19 -22.54
CA VAL A 36 -0.60 22.58 -21.26
C VAL A 36 -0.37 23.55 -20.10
N LEU A 37 0.77 24.24 -20.08
CA LEU A 37 1.08 25.26 -19.08
C LEU A 37 0.17 26.49 -19.24
N GLN A 38 -0.10 26.92 -20.47
CA GLN A 38 -1.05 28.00 -20.77
C GLN A 38 -2.48 27.63 -20.33
N GLY A 39 -2.86 26.36 -20.44
CA GLY A 39 -4.11 25.80 -19.92
C GLY A 39 -4.16 25.61 -18.40
N GLY A 40 -3.16 26.12 -17.66
CA GLY A 40 -3.09 26.03 -16.20
C GLY A 40 -2.53 24.71 -15.67
N GLY A 41 -1.90 23.90 -16.52
CA GLY A 41 -1.08 22.78 -16.11
C GLY A 41 0.19 23.24 -15.40
N THR A 42 0.79 22.36 -14.60
CA THR A 42 2.04 22.61 -13.90
C THR A 42 3.07 21.55 -14.29
N MET A 43 4.34 21.96 -14.36
CA MET A 43 5.48 21.07 -14.64
C MET A 43 6.31 20.93 -13.36
N MET A 44 6.69 19.71 -13.01
CA MET A 44 7.51 19.41 -11.84
C MET A 44 8.62 18.42 -12.18
N LYS A 45 9.85 18.73 -11.77
CA LYS A 45 11.01 17.84 -11.92
C LYS A 45 10.98 16.72 -10.86
N HIS A 46 11.02 15.47 -11.29
CA HIS A 46 11.27 14.33 -10.41
C HIS A 46 12.76 14.25 -10.08
N THR A 47 13.16 14.88 -8.97
CA THR A 47 14.57 15.22 -8.69
C THR A 47 15.39 14.06 -8.10
N THR A 48 14.75 12.97 -7.69
CA THR A 48 15.42 11.83 -7.05
C THR A 48 14.61 10.57 -7.32
N ASN A 49 15.24 9.41 -7.51
CA ASN A 49 14.58 8.08 -7.47
C ASN A 49 14.06 7.73 -6.05
N SER A 50 13.60 8.73 -5.31
CA SER A 50 13.06 8.64 -3.97
C SER A 50 11.55 8.74 -4.04
N ARG A 51 10.89 7.84 -3.32
CA ARG A 51 9.45 7.84 -3.07
C ARG A 51 8.93 9.21 -2.65
N GLY A 52 9.72 10.02 -1.95
CA GLY A 52 9.31 11.35 -1.50
C GLY A 52 9.08 12.35 -2.64
N SER A 53 9.85 12.29 -3.73
CA SER A 53 9.63 13.17 -4.89
C SER A 53 8.35 12.76 -5.64
N ALA A 54 8.11 11.46 -5.78
CA ALA A 54 6.89 10.94 -6.42
C ALA A 54 5.63 11.29 -5.61
N LEU A 55 5.67 11.18 -4.29
CA LEU A 55 4.55 11.56 -3.41
C LEU A 55 4.21 13.04 -3.54
N ARG A 56 5.21 13.95 -3.60
CA ARG A 56 4.94 15.39 -3.79
C ARG A 56 4.24 15.69 -5.12
N ILE A 57 4.61 14.98 -6.19
CA ILE A 57 3.94 15.15 -7.49
C ILE A 57 2.49 14.66 -7.38
N LEU A 58 2.25 13.53 -6.70
CA LEU A 58 0.90 13.03 -6.45
C LEU A 58 0.06 14.00 -5.59
N ASP A 59 0.64 14.57 -4.54
CA ASP A 59 -0.01 15.56 -3.68
C ASP A 59 -0.42 16.80 -4.50
N GLU A 60 0.47 17.31 -5.35
CA GLU A 60 0.18 18.45 -6.24
C GLU A 60 -0.92 18.12 -7.25
N VAL A 61 -0.92 16.92 -7.83
CA VAL A 61 -1.98 16.47 -8.76
C VAL A 61 -3.32 16.35 -8.05
N LEU A 62 -3.34 15.76 -6.85
CA LEU A 62 -4.54 15.61 -6.04
C LEU A 62 -5.08 16.97 -5.59
N GLU A 63 -4.22 17.88 -5.13
CA GLU A 63 -4.63 19.21 -4.71
C GLU A 63 -5.15 20.05 -5.90
N ASN A 64 -4.47 20.00 -7.04
CA ASN A 64 -4.95 20.67 -8.26
C ASN A 64 -6.24 20.05 -8.80
N SER A 65 -6.47 18.75 -8.63
CA SER A 65 -7.73 18.11 -8.98
C SER A 65 -8.89 18.58 -8.09
N GLN A 66 -8.63 18.74 -6.79
CA GLN A 66 -9.60 19.22 -5.81
C GLN A 66 -9.92 20.70 -5.98
N ARG A 67 -8.90 21.55 -6.23
CA ARG A 67 -9.08 22.98 -6.53
C ARG A 67 -9.88 23.18 -7.83
N ARG A 68 -9.60 22.41 -8.88
CA ARG A 68 -10.36 22.45 -10.14
C ARG A 68 -11.79 21.95 -9.97
N HIS A 69 -12.02 20.87 -9.21
CA HIS A 69 -13.38 20.41 -8.91
C HIS A 69 -14.18 21.42 -8.09
N LYS A 70 -13.55 22.08 -7.11
CA LYS A 70 -14.23 23.05 -6.24
C LYS A 70 -14.62 24.34 -6.98
N ASN A 71 -13.85 24.73 -8.00
CA ASN A 71 -14.12 25.94 -8.81
C ASN A 71 -14.95 25.66 -10.06
N MET A 72 -15.28 24.39 -10.33
CA MET A 72 -16.07 23.99 -11.49
C MET A 72 -17.45 23.47 -11.07
N VAL A 73 -18.04 24.05 -10.02
CA VAL A 73 -19.51 24.06 -9.95
C VAL A 73 -19.93 25.02 -11.05
N LEU A 74 -20.32 24.48 -12.20
CA LEU A 74 -20.82 25.28 -13.30
C LEU A 74 -22.00 26.09 -12.76
N ALA A 75 -22.03 27.40 -13.02
CA ALA A 75 -23.09 28.29 -12.51
C ALA A 75 -24.49 27.73 -12.83
N ILE A 76 -24.64 27.06 -13.97
CA ILE A 76 -25.87 26.37 -14.36
C ILE A 76 -26.27 25.24 -13.41
N GLN A 77 -25.33 24.44 -12.89
CA GLN A 77 -25.61 23.35 -11.95
C GLN A 77 -26.07 23.93 -10.61
N ARG A 78 -25.44 25.00 -10.14
CA ARG A 78 -25.89 25.71 -8.95
C ARG A 78 -27.31 26.27 -9.11
N GLU A 79 -27.57 26.91 -10.24
CA GLU A 79 -28.88 27.49 -10.54
C GLU A 79 -29.98 26.42 -10.65
N MET A 80 -29.68 25.27 -11.25
CA MET A 80 -30.65 24.18 -11.41
C MET A 80 -30.85 23.37 -10.12
N VAL A 81 -29.78 23.04 -9.40
CA VAL A 81 -29.83 22.13 -8.24
C VAL A 81 -30.15 22.89 -6.96
N ASP A 82 -29.44 23.99 -6.69
CA ASP A 82 -29.61 24.71 -5.43
C ASP A 82 -30.82 25.66 -5.51
N LEU A 83 -30.94 26.40 -6.62
CA LEU A 83 -31.98 27.41 -6.80
C LEU A 83 -33.24 26.86 -7.47
N HIS A 84 -33.25 25.59 -7.89
CA HIS A 84 -34.39 24.93 -8.53
C HIS A 84 -34.93 25.69 -9.75
N LEU A 85 -34.05 26.43 -10.44
CA LEU A 85 -34.43 27.18 -11.62
C LEU A 85 -34.59 26.24 -12.82
N PRO A 86 -35.68 26.38 -13.59
CA PRO A 86 -35.79 25.69 -14.88
C PRO A 86 -34.68 26.21 -15.80
N VAL A 87 -34.21 25.37 -16.73
CA VAL A 87 -33.03 25.69 -17.55
C VAL A 87 -33.20 26.99 -18.30
N VAL A 88 -34.39 27.25 -18.83
CA VAL A 88 -34.74 28.48 -19.55
C VAL A 88 -34.47 29.74 -18.70
N GLU A 89 -34.58 29.61 -17.38
CA GLU A 89 -34.35 30.68 -16.40
C GLU A 89 -32.94 30.65 -15.80
N THR A 90 -32.08 29.70 -16.20
CA THR A 90 -30.65 29.74 -15.85
C THR A 90 -29.96 30.85 -16.62
N THR A 91 -28.79 31.29 -16.16
CA THR A 91 -27.97 32.29 -16.85
C THR A 91 -27.57 31.82 -18.26
N ALA A 92 -27.28 30.53 -18.43
CA ALA A 92 -27.01 29.95 -19.73
C ALA A 92 -28.27 29.92 -20.62
N GLY A 93 -29.43 29.52 -20.08
CA GLY A 93 -30.69 29.52 -20.83
C GLY A 93 -31.15 30.91 -21.23
N ARG A 94 -30.97 31.91 -20.36
CA ARG A 94 -31.20 33.33 -20.68
C ARG A 94 -30.29 33.83 -21.79
N HIS A 95 -29.00 33.46 -21.76
CA HIS A 95 -28.05 33.84 -22.80
C HIS A 95 -28.44 33.24 -24.16
N ILE A 96 -28.90 31.99 -24.19
CA ILE A 96 -29.42 31.35 -25.42
C ILE A 96 -30.67 32.09 -25.92
N ASN A 97 -31.55 32.51 -25.01
CA ASN A 97 -32.78 33.23 -25.34
C ASN A 97 -32.62 34.75 -25.48
N GLN A 98 -31.40 35.27 -25.36
CA GLN A 98 -31.19 36.71 -25.20
C GLN A 98 -31.62 37.47 -26.44
N ASP A 99 -31.29 36.96 -27.64
CA ASP A 99 -31.64 37.62 -28.91
C ASP A 99 -33.15 37.67 -29.12
N LEU A 100 -33.86 36.56 -28.85
CA LEU A 100 -35.33 36.51 -28.93
C LEU A 100 -36.00 37.42 -27.89
N THR A 101 -35.44 37.50 -26.68
CA THR A 101 -35.96 38.36 -25.62
C THR A 101 -35.75 39.83 -25.97
N ASN A 102 -34.57 40.19 -26.46
CA ASN A 102 -34.26 41.54 -26.92
C ASN A 102 -35.16 41.96 -28.09
N LEU A 103 -35.38 41.06 -29.05
CA LEU A 103 -36.26 41.31 -30.19
C LEU A 103 -37.70 41.55 -29.73
N ARG A 104 -38.22 40.73 -28.81
CA ARG A 104 -39.54 40.92 -28.21
C ARG A 104 -39.65 42.28 -27.54
N ASP A 105 -38.67 42.66 -26.74
CA ASP A 105 -38.69 43.93 -25.99
C ASP A 105 -38.64 45.13 -26.94
N GLN A 106 -37.85 45.04 -28.02
CA GLN A 106 -37.82 46.05 -29.09
C GLN A 106 -39.17 46.16 -29.79
N LEU A 107 -39.78 45.05 -30.22
CA LEU A 107 -41.08 45.03 -30.89
C LEU A 107 -42.20 45.57 -29.98
N GLN A 108 -42.15 45.29 -28.67
CA GLN A 108 -43.10 45.85 -27.70
C GLN A 108 -42.95 47.36 -27.54
N ALA A 109 -41.71 47.86 -27.50
CA ALA A 109 -41.43 49.30 -27.46
C ALA A 109 -41.90 50.02 -28.73
N GLU A 110 -41.62 49.44 -29.91
CA GLU A 110 -42.06 49.95 -31.20
C GLU A 110 -43.60 49.96 -31.28
N LEU A 111 -44.28 48.88 -30.86
CA LEU A 111 -45.75 48.85 -30.77
C LEU A 111 -46.31 49.94 -29.86
N ALA A 112 -45.71 50.16 -28.69
CA ALA A 112 -46.15 51.20 -27.76
C ALA A 112 -46.00 52.60 -28.38
N GLN A 113 -44.91 52.82 -29.10
CA GLN A 113 -44.63 54.08 -29.78
C GLN A 113 -45.58 54.31 -30.97
N THR A 114 -45.77 53.32 -31.85
CA THR A 114 -46.71 53.39 -32.97
C THR A 114 -48.14 53.64 -32.47
N ARG A 115 -48.57 53.01 -31.37
CA ARG A 115 -49.88 53.27 -30.76
C ARG A 115 -50.03 54.70 -30.25
N LYS A 116 -48.95 55.31 -29.77
CA LYS A 116 -48.94 56.72 -29.37
C LYS A 116 -49.09 57.63 -30.60
N GLU A 117 -48.33 57.34 -31.66
CA GLU A 117 -48.39 58.10 -32.92
C GLU A 117 -49.76 57.99 -33.60
N ILE A 118 -50.41 56.83 -33.56
CA ILE A 118 -51.80 56.67 -34.04
C ILE A 118 -52.75 57.60 -33.28
N ARG A 119 -52.64 57.66 -31.94
CA ARG A 119 -53.48 58.55 -31.13
C ARG A 119 -53.23 60.02 -31.47
N GLU A 120 -51.97 60.42 -31.61
CA GLU A 120 -51.60 61.80 -31.98
C GLU A 120 -52.09 62.17 -33.39
N ALA A 121 -52.04 61.25 -34.36
CA ALA A 121 -52.56 61.47 -35.70
C ALA A 121 -54.09 61.60 -35.70
N GLN A 122 -54.79 60.79 -34.89
CA GLN A 122 -56.24 60.89 -34.71
C GLN A 122 -56.66 62.21 -34.07
N GLU A 123 -55.93 62.69 -33.06
CA GLU A 123 -56.16 63.99 -32.43
C GLU A 123 -55.97 65.16 -33.40
N LYS A 124 -55.03 65.03 -34.35
CA LYS A 124 -54.78 66.01 -35.42
C LYS A 124 -55.71 65.86 -36.62
N HIS A 125 -56.68 64.93 -36.59
CA HIS A 125 -57.56 64.59 -37.70
C HIS A 125 -56.82 64.17 -38.99
N ASP A 126 -55.63 63.59 -38.87
CA ASP A 126 -54.86 63.05 -39.99
C ASP A 126 -55.19 61.56 -40.18
N GLU A 127 -56.25 61.31 -40.97
CA GLU A 127 -56.72 59.94 -41.22
C GLU A 127 -55.77 59.10 -42.09
N GLU A 128 -55.04 59.70 -43.03
CA GLU A 128 -54.11 58.94 -43.90
C GLU A 128 -52.94 58.41 -43.07
N THR A 129 -52.32 59.27 -42.25
CA THR A 129 -51.24 58.86 -41.36
C THR A 129 -51.73 57.82 -40.34
N ALA A 130 -52.93 58.01 -39.77
CA ALA A 130 -53.49 57.03 -38.84
C ALA A 130 -53.76 55.66 -39.48
N ARG A 131 -54.19 55.61 -40.75
CA ARG A 131 -54.38 54.35 -41.48
C ARG A 131 -53.06 53.66 -41.80
N TYR A 132 -52.06 54.42 -42.24
CA TYR A 132 -50.72 53.90 -42.50
C TYR A 132 -50.08 53.29 -41.24
N LEU A 133 -50.13 54.02 -40.12
CA LEU A 133 -49.58 53.54 -38.85
C LEU A 133 -50.30 52.31 -38.29
N LYS A 134 -51.61 52.16 -38.55
CA LYS A 134 -52.34 50.91 -38.21
C LYS A 134 -51.83 49.70 -38.98
N GLY A 135 -51.42 49.87 -40.24
CA GLY A 135 -50.77 48.81 -41.01
C GLY A 135 -49.46 48.36 -40.37
N ILE A 136 -48.63 49.33 -39.97
CA ILE A 136 -47.38 49.08 -39.23
C ILE A 136 -47.65 48.40 -37.89
N GLU A 137 -48.67 48.84 -37.13
CA GLU A 137 -49.05 48.18 -35.87
C GLU A 137 -49.39 46.70 -36.09
N GLN A 138 -50.10 46.39 -37.17
CA GLN A 138 -50.46 45.01 -37.51
C GLN A 138 -49.23 44.18 -37.85
N ASP A 139 -48.28 44.73 -38.62
CA ASP A 139 -47.03 44.05 -38.97
C ASP A 139 -46.17 43.76 -37.72
N PHE A 140 -46.02 44.74 -36.82
CA PHE A 140 -45.29 44.51 -35.56
C PHE A 140 -46.00 43.50 -34.67
N ARG A 141 -47.33 43.50 -34.64
CA ARG A 141 -48.10 42.52 -33.86
C ARG A 141 -47.93 41.11 -34.39
N LEU A 142 -47.89 40.93 -35.71
CA LEU A 142 -47.60 39.64 -36.34
C LEU A 142 -46.18 39.16 -35.99
N LYS A 143 -45.18 40.03 -36.12
CA LYS A 143 -43.79 39.71 -35.76
C LYS A 143 -43.65 39.33 -34.28
N LEU A 144 -44.35 40.04 -33.38
CA LEU A 144 -44.34 39.75 -31.95
C LEU A 144 -44.95 38.36 -31.69
N GLN A 145 -46.08 38.04 -32.32
CA GLN A 145 -46.72 36.74 -32.18
C GLN A 145 -45.83 35.59 -32.70
N THR A 146 -45.15 35.80 -33.84
CA THR A 146 -44.18 34.82 -34.38
C THR A 146 -43.01 34.62 -33.41
N SER A 147 -42.42 35.70 -32.91
CA SER A 147 -41.32 35.64 -31.96
C SER A 147 -41.71 34.95 -30.64
N GLU A 148 -42.93 35.18 -30.15
CA GLU A 148 -43.48 34.49 -28.97
C GLU A 148 -43.65 32.98 -29.21
N ALA A 149 -44.12 32.59 -30.40
CA ALA A 149 -44.25 31.19 -30.78
C ALA A 149 -42.89 30.49 -30.88
N GLU A 150 -41.91 31.13 -31.52
CA GLU A 150 -40.53 30.62 -31.63
C GLU A 150 -39.87 30.45 -30.25
N ASN A 151 -40.09 31.40 -29.32
CA ASN A 151 -39.57 31.30 -27.96
C ASN A 151 -40.23 30.14 -27.19
N GLN A 152 -41.53 29.93 -27.36
CA GLN A 152 -42.23 28.79 -26.75
C GLN A 152 -41.73 27.44 -27.31
N GLU A 153 -41.54 27.35 -28.62
CA GLU A 153 -41.00 26.15 -29.26
C GLU A 153 -39.59 25.83 -28.75
N LEU A 154 -38.72 26.84 -28.66
CA LEU A 154 -37.38 26.67 -28.13
C LEU A 154 -37.39 26.19 -26.68
N ARG A 155 -38.31 26.70 -25.84
CA ARG A 155 -38.48 26.22 -24.45
C ARG A 155 -38.86 24.75 -24.38
N LEU A 156 -39.85 24.33 -25.17
CA LEU A 156 -40.30 22.93 -25.23
C LEU A 156 -39.18 22.00 -25.74
N SER A 157 -38.47 22.43 -26.78
CA SER A 157 -37.33 21.70 -27.34
C SER A 157 -36.21 21.51 -26.30
N LEU A 158 -35.90 22.58 -25.55
CA LEU A 158 -34.90 22.53 -24.50
C LEU A 158 -35.31 21.50 -23.44
N GLU A 159 -36.56 21.56 -22.95
CA GLU A 159 -37.09 20.63 -21.95
C GLU A 159 -37.08 19.17 -22.42
N GLU A 160 -37.37 18.91 -23.70
CA GLU A 160 -37.28 17.57 -24.28
C GLU A 160 -35.82 17.05 -24.30
N VAL A 161 -34.85 17.90 -24.63
CA VAL A 161 -33.43 17.55 -24.58
C VAL A 161 -33.02 17.18 -23.16
N TYR A 162 -33.47 17.93 -22.16
CA TYR A 162 -33.18 17.62 -20.75
C TYR A 162 -33.78 16.29 -20.32
N ARG A 163 -35.04 16.04 -20.64
CA ARG A 163 -35.68 14.76 -20.30
C ARG A 163 -34.91 13.58 -20.90
N LYS A 164 -34.51 13.68 -22.17
CA LYS A 164 -33.69 12.63 -22.82
C LYS A 164 -32.31 12.47 -22.18
N MET A 165 -31.71 13.56 -21.70
CA MET A 165 -30.42 13.50 -21.03
C MET A 165 -30.54 12.87 -19.64
N GLU A 166 -31.56 13.24 -18.87
CA GLU A 166 -31.86 12.63 -17.57
C GLU A 166 -32.10 11.13 -17.70
N GLU A 167 -32.93 10.71 -18.65
CA GLU A 167 -33.16 9.29 -18.94
C GLU A 167 -31.86 8.53 -19.27
N LYS A 168 -30.95 9.14 -20.02
CA LYS A 168 -29.64 8.53 -20.34
C LYS A 168 -28.75 8.41 -19.11
N VAL A 169 -28.71 9.46 -18.28
CA VAL A 169 -27.90 9.47 -17.04
C VAL A 169 -28.41 8.41 -16.07
N VAL A 170 -29.72 8.32 -15.87
CA VAL A 170 -30.33 7.30 -15.01
C VAL A 170 -29.99 5.90 -15.52
N LYS A 171 -30.15 5.62 -16.81
CA LYS A 171 -29.78 4.32 -17.41
C LYS A 171 -28.29 3.99 -17.24
N ALA A 172 -27.42 4.99 -17.43
CA ALA A 172 -25.98 4.80 -17.25
C ALA A 172 -25.63 4.49 -15.78
N LEU A 173 -26.28 5.17 -14.82
CA LEU A 173 -26.11 4.91 -13.40
C LEU A 173 -26.61 3.51 -13.01
N GLU A 174 -27.75 3.08 -13.54
CA GLU A 174 -28.27 1.73 -13.32
C GLU A 174 -27.30 0.67 -13.84
N GLN A 175 -26.81 0.83 -15.07
CA GLN A 175 -25.82 -0.08 -15.67
C GLN A 175 -24.55 -0.15 -14.82
N MET A 176 -23.98 1.02 -14.46
CA MET A 176 -22.79 1.07 -13.62
C MET A 176 -23.03 0.41 -12.26
N ASN A 177 -24.20 0.61 -11.64
CA ASN A 177 -24.53 -0.02 -10.37
C ASN A 177 -24.64 -1.55 -10.51
N THR A 178 -25.21 -2.05 -11.61
CA THR A 178 -25.26 -3.50 -11.86
C THR A 178 -23.88 -4.10 -12.10
N GLU A 179 -23.02 -3.42 -12.87
CA GLU A 179 -21.66 -3.87 -13.15
C GLU A 179 -20.79 -3.86 -11.89
N THR A 180 -20.85 -2.79 -11.11
CA THR A 180 -20.11 -2.69 -9.84
C THR A 180 -20.58 -3.74 -8.84
N LYS A 181 -21.89 -3.99 -8.74
CA LYS A 181 -22.41 -5.05 -7.88
C LYS A 181 -21.94 -6.43 -8.33
N ALA A 182 -22.01 -6.75 -9.62
CA ALA A 182 -21.51 -8.01 -10.15
C ALA A 182 -19.99 -8.16 -9.95
N ALA A 183 -19.22 -7.08 -10.08
CA ALA A 183 -17.79 -7.08 -9.82
C ALA A 183 -17.48 -7.31 -8.33
N ILE A 184 -18.26 -6.73 -7.42
CA ILE A 184 -18.14 -6.97 -5.97
C ILE A 184 -18.43 -8.45 -5.68
N GLU A 185 -19.54 -8.98 -6.17
CA GLU A 185 -19.90 -10.40 -5.96
C GLU A 185 -18.81 -11.34 -6.49
N ALA A 186 -18.28 -11.08 -7.69
CA ALA A 186 -17.18 -11.88 -8.25
C ALA A 186 -15.90 -11.82 -7.38
N LYS A 187 -15.60 -10.65 -6.80
CA LYS A 187 -14.45 -10.50 -5.89
C LYS A 187 -14.68 -11.16 -4.54
N GLU A 188 -15.90 -11.15 -4.03
CA GLU A 188 -16.26 -11.88 -2.81
C GLU A 188 -16.10 -13.39 -3.00
N ASP A 189 -16.51 -13.94 -4.14
CA ASP A 189 -16.33 -15.37 -4.43
C ASP A 189 -14.84 -15.73 -4.59
N GLU A 190 -14.04 -14.91 -5.28
CA GLU A 190 -12.59 -15.10 -5.36
C GLU A 190 -11.93 -15.08 -3.97
N LEU A 191 -12.39 -14.20 -3.08
CA LEU A 191 -11.93 -14.15 -1.69
C LEU A 191 -12.30 -15.42 -0.91
N ARG A 192 -13.51 -15.97 -1.07
CA ARG A 192 -13.91 -17.23 -0.41
C ARG A 192 -13.06 -18.42 -0.85
N ASP A 193 -12.74 -18.50 -2.14
CA ASP A 193 -11.87 -19.54 -2.68
C ASP A 193 -10.45 -19.41 -2.12
N MET A 194 -9.95 -18.17 -2.03
CA MET A 194 -8.66 -17.88 -1.43
C MET A 194 -8.63 -18.24 0.06
N GLU A 195 -9.65 -17.87 0.82
CA GLU A 195 -9.79 -18.24 2.23
C GLU A 195 -9.74 -19.76 2.42
N SER A 196 -10.49 -20.50 1.60
CA SER A 196 -10.49 -21.97 1.63
C SER A 196 -9.11 -22.57 1.35
N SER A 197 -8.39 -22.01 0.36
CA SER A 197 -7.02 -22.41 0.04
C SER A 197 -6.05 -22.11 1.19
N THR A 198 -6.15 -20.93 1.82
CA THR A 198 -5.30 -20.58 2.96
C THR A 198 -5.53 -21.47 4.18
N LEU A 199 -6.78 -21.88 4.44
CA LEU A 199 -7.10 -22.85 5.48
C LEU A 199 -6.47 -24.22 5.21
N TYR A 200 -6.54 -24.69 3.96
CA TYR A 200 -5.90 -25.95 3.56
C TYR A 200 -4.38 -25.90 3.77
N ILE A 201 -3.73 -24.81 3.35
CA ILE A 201 -2.29 -24.60 3.55
C ILE A 201 -1.95 -24.55 5.04
N ALA A 202 -2.75 -23.83 5.85
CA ALA A 202 -2.54 -23.75 7.29
C ALA A 202 -2.64 -25.13 7.97
N GLU A 203 -3.56 -25.98 7.51
CA GLU A 203 -3.69 -27.35 8.02
C GLU A 203 -2.49 -28.23 7.63
N GLU A 204 -2.03 -28.14 6.38
CA GLU A 204 -0.82 -28.82 5.89
C GLU A 204 0.42 -28.40 6.69
N VAL A 205 0.61 -27.10 6.92
CA VAL A 205 1.72 -26.59 7.75
C VAL A 205 1.64 -27.13 9.17
N ARG A 206 0.44 -27.19 9.76
CA ARG A 206 0.24 -27.74 11.11
C ARG A 206 0.55 -29.23 11.18
N LYS A 207 0.19 -30.01 10.15
CA LYS A 207 0.55 -31.43 10.04
C LYS A 207 2.07 -31.61 9.92
N ALA A 208 2.72 -30.80 9.08
CA ALA A 208 4.17 -30.82 8.92
C ALA A 208 4.91 -30.47 10.21
N GLN A 209 4.44 -29.47 10.97
CA GLN A 209 4.99 -29.10 12.28
C GLN A 209 4.92 -30.27 13.27
N ARG A 210 3.75 -30.92 13.41
CA ARG A 210 3.60 -32.10 14.28
C ARG A 210 4.53 -33.25 13.88
N ALA A 211 4.71 -33.50 12.58
CA ALA A 211 5.62 -34.52 12.11
C ALA A 211 7.10 -34.17 12.39
N ALA A 212 7.46 -32.88 12.30
CA ALA A 212 8.80 -32.41 12.65
C ALA A 212 9.08 -32.56 14.16
N GLU A 213 8.11 -32.23 15.02
CA GLU A 213 8.20 -32.43 16.48
C GLU A 213 8.40 -33.91 16.82
N GLN A 214 7.58 -34.81 16.27
CA GLN A 214 7.74 -36.25 16.49
C GLN A 214 9.12 -36.77 16.06
N ARG A 215 9.65 -36.25 14.95
CA ARG A 215 11.00 -36.60 14.49
C ARG A 215 12.08 -36.09 15.44
N ALA A 216 11.93 -34.88 15.97
CA ALA A 216 12.85 -34.33 16.97
C ALA A 216 12.84 -35.17 18.26
N ASP A 217 11.66 -35.55 18.77
CA ASP A 217 11.50 -36.41 19.95
C ASP A 217 12.14 -37.79 19.76
N LEU A 218 11.94 -38.40 18.57
CA LEU A 218 12.56 -39.67 18.20
C LEU A 218 14.10 -39.57 18.19
N GLN A 219 14.64 -38.52 17.58
CA GLN A 219 16.09 -38.28 17.57
C GLN A 219 16.64 -38.07 18.97
N GLU A 220 15.93 -37.36 19.85
CA GLU A 220 16.36 -37.18 21.24
C GLU A 220 16.34 -38.51 22.01
N SER A 221 15.31 -39.33 21.81
CA SER A 221 15.22 -40.69 22.38
C SER A 221 16.36 -41.58 21.90
N GLU A 222 16.71 -41.54 20.62
CA GLU A 222 17.85 -42.28 20.06
C GLU A 222 19.19 -41.82 20.63
N ARG A 223 19.38 -40.50 20.81
CA ARG A 223 20.59 -39.95 21.44
C ARG A 223 20.73 -40.45 22.88
N LYS A 224 19.66 -40.35 23.69
CA LYS A 224 19.64 -40.86 25.07
C LYS A 224 19.92 -42.37 25.14
N LYS A 225 19.39 -43.16 24.18
CA LYS A 225 19.68 -44.60 24.09
C LYS A 225 21.15 -44.87 23.78
N LYS A 226 21.78 -44.11 22.87
CA LYS A 226 23.21 -44.24 22.56
C LYS A 226 24.07 -43.88 23.77
N GLU A 227 23.78 -42.76 24.44
CA GLU A 227 24.47 -42.34 25.67
C GLU A 227 24.35 -43.43 26.76
N MET A 228 23.17 -44.02 26.93
CA MET A 228 22.96 -45.12 27.88
C MET A 228 23.74 -46.39 27.50
N GLN A 229 23.86 -46.70 26.21
CA GLN A 229 24.65 -47.84 25.73
C GLN A 229 26.15 -47.61 25.94
N GLU A 230 26.64 -46.40 25.67
CA GLU A 230 28.02 -46.01 25.93
C GLU A 230 28.35 -46.11 27.42
N MET A 231 27.51 -45.53 28.29
CA MET A 231 27.63 -45.65 29.74
C MET A 231 27.64 -47.11 30.20
N LYS A 232 26.78 -47.96 29.62
CA LYS A 232 26.75 -49.39 29.93
C LYS A 232 28.05 -50.10 29.51
N ALA A 233 28.57 -49.78 28.33
CA ALA A 233 29.83 -50.34 27.83
C ALA A 233 31.03 -49.92 28.70
N GLU A 234 31.05 -48.66 29.15
CA GLU A 234 32.05 -48.15 30.11
C GLU A 234 31.96 -48.89 31.45
N TYR A 235 30.76 -49.10 31.98
CA TYR A 235 30.55 -49.84 33.21
C TYR A 235 30.99 -51.31 33.09
N GLU A 236 30.70 -51.96 31.97
CA GLU A 236 31.17 -53.32 31.68
C GLU A 236 32.70 -53.41 31.54
N LYS A 237 33.34 -52.36 31.01
CA LYS A 237 34.80 -52.25 30.97
C LYS A 237 35.37 -52.10 32.39
N MET A 238 34.83 -51.19 33.19
CA MET A 238 35.22 -51.01 34.59
C MET A 238 35.08 -52.31 35.40
N LEU A 239 33.99 -53.05 35.21
CA LEU A 239 33.79 -54.35 35.86
C LEU A 239 34.84 -55.39 35.45
N ARG A 240 35.28 -55.39 34.18
CA ARG A 240 36.34 -56.28 33.69
C ARG A 240 37.68 -55.91 34.32
N ASP A 241 38.01 -54.63 34.36
CA ASP A 241 39.27 -54.12 34.94
C ASP A 241 39.32 -54.43 36.44
N MET A 242 38.24 -54.18 37.18
CA MET A 242 38.14 -54.50 38.61
C MET A 242 38.25 -56.01 38.88
N LYS A 243 37.65 -56.86 38.03
CA LYS A 243 37.82 -58.32 38.14
C LYS A 243 39.26 -58.75 37.88
N ALA A 244 39.92 -58.15 36.90
CA ALA A 244 41.34 -58.40 36.62
C ALA A 244 42.24 -57.97 37.78
N GLU A 245 41.94 -56.84 38.41
CA GLU A 245 42.66 -56.35 39.59
C GLU A 245 42.47 -57.28 40.80
N ILE A 246 41.24 -57.73 41.06
CA ILE A 246 40.97 -58.75 42.10
C ILE A 246 41.75 -60.05 41.81
N ALA A 247 41.83 -60.48 40.55
CA ALA A 247 42.59 -61.68 40.16
C ALA A 247 44.10 -61.48 40.36
N ALA A 248 44.65 -60.31 40.00
CA ALA A 248 46.05 -59.98 40.21
C ALA A 248 46.41 -59.93 41.71
N LEU A 249 45.53 -59.37 42.53
CA LEU A 249 45.68 -59.36 44.00
C LEU A 249 45.67 -60.77 44.59
N LYS A 250 44.82 -61.68 44.09
CA LYS A 250 44.82 -63.10 44.48
C LYS A 250 46.13 -63.79 44.11
N LEU A 251 46.63 -63.57 42.90
CA LEU A 251 47.87 -64.19 42.43
C LEU A 251 49.12 -63.67 43.18
N ASN A 252 49.13 -62.40 43.57
CA ASN A 252 50.15 -61.83 44.45
C ASN A 252 50.08 -62.39 45.88
N LYS A 253 48.89 -62.71 46.39
CA LYS A 253 48.72 -63.39 47.68
C LYS A 253 49.30 -64.81 47.63
N GLU A 254 49.03 -65.57 46.57
CA GLU A 254 49.60 -66.92 46.37
C GLU A 254 51.13 -66.88 46.17
N LYS A 255 51.67 -65.87 45.48
CA LYS A 255 53.12 -65.65 45.38
C LYS A 255 53.74 -65.31 46.74
N LYS A 256 53.09 -64.48 47.58
CA LYS A 256 53.56 -64.22 48.95
C LYS A 256 53.48 -65.46 49.84
N GLU A 257 52.46 -66.31 49.68
CA GLU A 257 52.36 -67.58 50.41
C GLU A 257 53.40 -68.62 49.97
N SER A 258 53.76 -68.68 48.68
CA SER A 258 54.83 -69.59 48.19
C SER A 258 56.24 -69.06 48.48
N THR A 259 56.43 -67.74 48.57
CA THR A 259 57.72 -67.15 48.96
C THR A 259 57.90 -67.20 50.48
N GLY A 260 56.83 -67.04 51.26
CA GLY A 260 56.83 -67.30 52.71
C GLY A 260 57.12 -68.76 53.06
N LYS A 261 56.66 -69.71 52.24
CA LYS A 261 56.99 -71.15 52.36
C LYS A 261 58.41 -71.51 51.88
N LYS A 262 59.03 -70.70 51.02
CA LYS A 262 60.43 -70.89 50.57
C LYS A 262 61.48 -70.23 51.46
N VAL A 263 61.09 -69.24 52.28
CA VAL A 263 62.00 -68.57 53.24
C VAL A 263 61.99 -69.27 54.61
N LEU A 264 60.95 -70.03 54.95
CA LEU A 264 60.90 -70.83 56.20
C LEU A 264 61.57 -72.23 56.10
N SER A 265 61.97 -72.69 54.91
CA SER A 265 62.67 -73.98 54.74
C SER A 265 64.20 -73.88 54.58
N SER A 266 64.75 -72.66 54.49
CA SER A 266 66.19 -72.41 54.33
C SER A 266 66.84 -71.71 55.53
N LEU A 267 66.11 -71.52 56.64
CA LEU A 267 66.57 -70.84 57.85
C LEU A 267 66.61 -71.75 59.11
N ALA A 268 66.97 -73.03 58.91
CA ALA A 268 67.28 -73.98 59.99
C ALA A 268 68.79 -74.35 60.07
N SER A 269 69.65 -73.68 59.30
CA SER A 269 71.10 -73.87 59.40
C SER A 269 71.87 -72.61 59.01
N GLY A 270 72.39 -71.89 60.01
CA GLY A 270 73.61 -71.07 59.83
C GLY A 270 73.45 -69.55 59.87
N THR A 271 73.47 -69.02 61.09
CA THR A 271 74.32 -67.89 61.55
C THR A 271 74.48 -66.61 60.72
N ALA A 272 73.99 -65.52 61.34
CA ALA A 272 74.72 -64.31 61.72
C ALA A 272 74.94 -63.16 60.70
N SER A 273 74.38 -62.00 61.11
CA SER A 273 75.02 -60.67 61.16
C SER A 273 74.60 -59.61 60.14
N GLY A 274 74.31 -58.40 60.65
CA GLY A 274 74.35 -57.12 59.91
C GLY A 274 72.99 -56.59 59.44
N LEU A 275 72.28 -55.75 60.20
CA LEU A 275 72.40 -54.27 60.32
C LEU A 275 71.57 -53.46 59.30
N ALA A 276 70.78 -52.52 59.86
CA ALA A 276 70.32 -51.23 59.29
C ALA A 276 69.33 -51.30 58.11
N SER A 277 68.38 -50.39 57.86
CA SER A 277 67.94 -49.10 58.39
C SER A 277 66.74 -48.64 57.53
N GLY A 278 65.85 -47.79 58.06
CA GLY A 278 64.91 -46.95 57.27
C GLY A 278 63.45 -47.39 57.36
N ILE A 279 62.54 -46.75 58.13
CA ILE A 279 61.92 -45.41 57.93
C ILE A 279 61.30 -45.34 56.51
N ALA A 280 60.01 -45.09 56.26
CA ALA A 280 59.01 -44.19 56.86
C ALA A 280 57.59 -44.75 56.54
N SER A 281 56.54 -44.52 57.36
CA SER A 281 55.56 -43.40 57.23
C SER A 281 55.18 -43.07 55.78
N ALA A 282 53.94 -42.85 55.37
CA ALA A 282 52.90 -42.02 55.96
C ALA A 282 51.64 -42.16 55.06
N VAL A 283 50.42 -42.21 55.61
CA VAL A 283 49.45 -41.08 55.63
C VAL A 283 48.31 -41.23 54.59
N LEU A 284 47.11 -41.37 55.15
CA LEU A 284 45.74 -41.14 54.62
C LEU A 284 45.56 -39.65 54.19
N PRO A 285 44.35 -39.05 54.07
CA PRO A 285 43.03 -39.41 53.53
C PRO A 285 42.53 -38.32 52.53
N GLY A 286 41.28 -38.43 52.04
CA GLY A 286 40.48 -37.25 51.62
C GLY A 286 39.48 -37.59 50.51
N LYS A 287 38.18 -37.79 50.79
CA LYS A 287 37.10 -36.78 50.89
C LYS A 287 37.05 -35.80 49.71
N LEU A 288 35.94 -35.80 48.96
CA LEU A 288 34.97 -34.69 48.93
C LEU A 288 33.72 -35.06 48.11
N SER A 289 32.60 -35.02 48.82
CA SER A 289 31.22 -34.74 48.41
C SER A 289 31.06 -33.68 47.31
N PHE A 290 30.01 -33.81 46.47
CA PHE A 290 28.99 -32.75 46.29
C PHE A 290 27.76 -33.29 45.54
N PHE A 291 26.64 -33.41 46.26
CA PHE A 291 25.28 -33.29 45.72
C PHE A 291 25.00 -31.78 45.63
N ASP A 292 24.43 -31.31 44.51
CA ASP A 292 23.09 -30.68 44.47
C ASP A 292 22.91 -29.72 43.27
N ASN A 293 21.82 -29.99 42.55
CA ASN A 293 20.74 -29.06 42.22
C ASN A 293 20.96 -27.99 41.13
N LEU A 294 20.20 -28.08 40.04
CA LEU A 294 19.19 -27.07 39.67
C LEU A 294 18.29 -27.57 38.52
N MET A 295 17.13 -28.09 38.89
CA MET A 295 15.90 -28.01 38.10
C MET A 295 15.14 -26.76 38.58
N GLY A 296 14.57 -26.00 37.64
CA GLY A 296 13.30 -25.31 37.91
C GLY A 296 13.23 -23.81 37.63
N SER A 297 12.48 -23.52 36.56
CA SER A 297 11.43 -22.49 36.48
C SER A 297 11.74 -21.16 35.73
N PRO A 298 10.68 -20.50 35.20
CA PRO A 298 10.69 -19.78 33.93
C PRO A 298 10.54 -18.25 34.09
N PHE A 299 10.76 -17.51 33.01
CA PHE A 299 10.28 -16.14 32.79
C PHE A 299 9.63 -16.15 31.39
N ALA A 300 8.33 -15.84 31.26
CA ALA A 300 7.70 -14.52 31.34
C ALA A 300 8.06 -13.64 30.14
#